data_AF-A0AA88HNY9-F1
#
_entry.id   AF-A0AA88HNY9-F1
#
_cell.length_a   1.000
_cell.length_b   1.000
_cell.length_c   1.000
_cell.angle_alpha   90.00
_cell.angle_beta   90.00
_cell.angle_gamma   90.00
#
_symmetry.space_group_name_H-M   'P 1'
#
loop_
_entity.id
_entity.type
_entity.pdbx_description
1 polymer ?
#
loop_
_entity_poly.entity_id
_entity_poly.type
_entity_poly.pdbx_seq_one_letter_code
_entity_poly.pdbx_strand_id
1 'polypeptide(L)'
;MKNQGVRLNFSEMLSVCNPRRPPPWEVDKLVYETNFEERKAIVPAFSAMKAEKYHGYLEIYTDGLKTENEVGATFVIPNSRIAEKYKLHPRTSIFQAELLALNKAAEHPIQHRYGCNAFLICTDSKSVVSALKNIHAKNVTREVLITYETINKLIDEGSSVVLHWIPGHRGIEGNEAADQEAKDALANGTSVEEFAPTVIKNIRSAMQQMRVARAQHIQDVTENMFALKKTKLQPTKIYSKLSRKQIRIIFRLHFQ
;
A
#
# COMPACT_ATOMS: atom_id res chain seq x y z
N MET A 1 -8.39 -50.32 10.72
CA MET A 1 -7.87 -48.95 11.02
C MET A 1 -9.04 -47.98 10.97
N LYS A 2 -9.26 -47.23 12.06
CA LYS A 2 -10.40 -46.31 12.21
C LYS A 2 -10.26 -45.14 11.24
N ASN A 3 -11.12 -45.05 10.22
CA ASN A 3 -11.34 -43.80 9.49
C ASN A 3 -12.10 -42.87 10.44
N GLN A 4 -11.36 -42.03 11.18
CA GLN A 4 -11.95 -40.86 11.82
C GLN A 4 -12.43 -39.94 10.69
N GLY A 5 -13.72 -40.03 10.37
CA GLY A 5 -14.36 -39.05 9.51
C GLY A 5 -14.17 -37.67 10.14
N VAL A 6 -13.38 -36.82 9.49
CA VAL A 6 -13.23 -35.42 9.84
C VAL A 6 -14.64 -34.82 9.73
N ARG A 7 -15.32 -34.63 10.87
CA ARG A 7 -16.52 -33.82 10.96
C ARG A 7 -16.07 -32.38 10.72
N LEU A 8 -16.01 -31.97 9.45
CA LEU A 8 -15.78 -30.58 9.09
C LEU A 8 -16.95 -29.78 9.64
N ASN A 9 -16.67 -28.94 10.64
CA ASN A 9 -17.67 -28.08 11.25
C ASN A 9 -18.12 -27.05 10.21
N PHE A 10 -19.43 -26.88 10.05
CA PHE A 10 -20.00 -25.90 9.11
C PHE A 10 -19.49 -24.47 9.38
N SER A 11 -19.14 -24.16 10.63
CA SER A 11 -18.48 -22.92 11.05
C SER A 11 -17.06 -22.78 10.49
N GLU A 12 -16.26 -23.85 10.52
CA GLU A 12 -14.91 -23.87 9.95
C GLU A 12 -14.96 -23.74 8.43
N MET A 13 -15.90 -24.46 7.80
CA MET A 13 -16.12 -24.43 6.35
C MET A 13 -16.53 -23.03 5.85
N LEU A 14 -17.37 -22.33 6.61
CA LEU A 14 -17.72 -20.93 6.32
C LEU A 14 -16.58 -19.96 6.61
N SER A 15 -15.67 -20.27 7.54
CA SER A 15 -14.49 -19.43 7.80
C SER A 15 -13.46 -19.51 6.67
N VAL A 16 -13.26 -20.70 6.10
CA VAL A 16 -12.35 -20.98 4.97
C VAL A 16 -12.90 -20.44 3.66
N CYS A 17 -14.22 -20.52 3.47
CA CYS A 17 -14.92 -20.00 2.30
C CYS A 17 -15.44 -18.57 2.49
N ASN A 18 -14.98 -17.83 3.51
CA ASN A 18 -15.42 -16.44 3.71
C ASN A 18 -14.63 -15.52 2.76
N PRO A 19 -15.21 -15.04 1.64
CA PRO A 19 -14.54 -14.06 0.78
C PRO A 19 -14.33 -12.70 1.47
N ARG A 20 -14.77 -12.54 2.74
CA ARG A 20 -14.49 -11.36 3.56
C ARG A 20 -13.19 -11.47 4.37
N ARG A 21 -12.54 -12.63 4.43
CA ARG A 21 -11.17 -12.68 4.91
C ARG A 21 -10.29 -12.73 3.68
N PRO A 22 -9.63 -11.60 3.33
CA PRO A 22 -8.47 -11.70 2.46
C PRO A 22 -7.53 -12.76 3.09
N PRO A 23 -6.84 -13.60 2.30
CA PRO A 23 -5.76 -14.41 2.82
C PRO A 23 -4.82 -13.56 3.68
N PRO A 24 -4.06 -14.15 4.61
CA PRO A 24 -3.27 -13.39 5.60
C PRO A 24 -2.34 -12.31 5.03
N TRP A 25 -2.01 -12.38 3.73
CA TRP A 25 -1.18 -11.42 2.98
C TRP A 25 -1.95 -10.49 2.02
N GLU A 26 -3.28 -10.60 1.93
CA GLU A 26 -4.14 -9.82 1.02
C GLU A 26 -5.00 -8.78 1.77
N VAL A 27 -4.86 -8.66 3.09
CA VAL A 27 -5.18 -7.38 3.70
C VAL A 27 -3.99 -6.51 3.36
N ASP A 28 -4.11 -5.70 2.31
CA ASP A 28 -3.19 -4.58 2.11
C ASP A 28 -3.25 -3.78 3.41
N LYS A 29 -2.28 -4.02 4.28
CA LYS A 29 -2.30 -3.45 5.63
C LYS A 29 -2.12 -1.94 5.54
N LEU A 30 -1.53 -1.49 4.43
CA LEU A 30 -1.52 -0.12 3.98
C LEU A 30 -2.89 0.27 3.43
N VAL A 31 -3.50 1.28 4.04
CA VAL A 31 -4.75 1.84 3.55
C VAL A 31 -4.45 2.92 2.52
N TYR A 32 -5.06 2.83 1.33
CA TYR A 32 -4.96 3.85 0.30
C TYR A 32 -6.22 4.71 0.22
N GLU A 33 -6.09 6.03 0.34
CA GLU A 33 -7.20 6.98 0.16
C GLU A 33 -6.97 7.92 -1.03
N THR A 34 -8.01 8.15 -1.86
CA THR A 34 -7.94 8.99 -3.07
C THR A 34 -9.13 9.94 -3.25
N ASN A 35 -9.92 10.19 -2.20
CA ASN A 35 -11.28 10.76 -2.28
C ASN A 35 -11.37 12.29 -2.53
N PHE A 36 -10.31 12.93 -3.04
CA PHE A 36 -10.24 14.38 -3.25
C PHE A 36 -10.38 14.84 -4.70
N GLU A 37 -10.57 13.94 -5.67
CA GLU A 37 -10.55 14.27 -7.11
C GLU A 37 -11.60 15.31 -7.54
N GLU A 38 -12.77 15.36 -6.89
CA GLU A 38 -13.92 16.17 -7.36
C GLU A 38 -14.32 17.32 -6.41
N ARG A 39 -13.59 17.55 -5.32
CA ARG A 39 -14.00 18.55 -4.31
C ARG A 39 -13.54 19.96 -4.70
N LYS A 40 -14.46 20.94 -4.71
CA LYS A 40 -14.12 22.37 -4.90
C LYS A 40 -13.37 22.97 -3.71
N ALA A 41 -13.73 22.57 -2.48
CA ALA A 41 -13.12 23.07 -1.25
C ALA A 41 -12.23 21.98 -0.61
N ILE A 42 -11.04 21.78 -1.17
CA ILE A 42 -10.13 20.70 -0.78
C ILE A 42 -9.56 20.89 0.61
N VAL A 43 -8.99 22.07 0.90
CA VAL A 43 -8.34 22.36 2.19
C VAL A 43 -9.26 22.10 3.39
N PRO A 44 -10.47 22.70 3.50
CA PRO A 44 -11.33 22.45 4.64
C PRO A 44 -11.84 21.00 4.70
N ALA A 45 -12.06 20.37 3.54
CA ALA A 45 -12.46 18.96 3.50
C ALA A 45 -11.35 18.02 3.99
N PHE A 46 -10.09 18.31 3.64
CA PHE A 46 -8.94 17.56 4.11
C PHE A 46 -8.73 17.77 5.60
N SER A 47 -8.77 19.01 6.08
CA SER A 47 -8.65 19.31 7.52
C SER A 47 -9.74 18.65 8.35
N ALA A 48 -11.00 18.68 7.91
CA ALA A 48 -12.10 18.02 8.60
C ALA A 48 -11.92 16.49 8.64
N MET A 49 -11.53 15.90 7.51
CA MET A 49 -11.29 14.46 7.40
C MET A 49 -10.15 14.01 8.33
N LYS A 50 -9.03 14.77 8.37
CA LYS A 50 -7.93 14.50 9.30
C LYS A 50 -8.37 14.54 10.75
N ALA A 51 -9.14 15.57 11.13
CA ALA A 51 -9.65 15.71 12.49
C ALA A 51 -10.61 14.58 12.90
N GLU A 52 -11.41 14.07 11.96
CA GLU A 52 -12.39 13.00 12.21
C GLU A 52 -11.74 11.61 12.26
N LYS A 53 -10.85 11.29 11.30
CA LYS A 53 -10.37 9.92 11.09
C LYS A 53 -8.93 9.68 11.54
N TYR A 54 -8.08 10.70 11.48
CA TYR A 54 -6.64 10.58 11.66
C TYR A 54 -6.14 11.42 12.83
N HIS A 55 -7.00 11.64 13.82
CA HIS A 55 -6.61 12.26 15.07
C HIS A 55 -5.47 11.47 15.73
N GLY A 56 -4.39 12.15 16.08
CA GLY A 56 -3.21 11.55 16.70
C GLY A 56 -2.26 10.82 15.74
N TYR A 57 -2.54 10.81 14.43
CA TYR A 57 -1.59 10.33 13.43
C TYR A 57 -0.48 11.37 13.25
N LEU A 58 0.75 10.90 13.07
CA LEU A 58 1.85 11.73 12.61
C LEU A 58 1.69 11.97 11.11
N GLU A 59 1.55 13.24 10.74
CA GLU A 59 1.42 13.65 9.35
C GLU A 59 2.80 13.75 8.70
N ILE A 60 2.96 13.07 7.57
CA ILE A 60 4.17 13.10 6.76
C ILE A 60 3.77 13.46 5.33
N TYR A 61 4.44 14.43 4.72
CA TYR A 61 4.18 14.86 3.34
C TYR A 61 5.42 14.58 2.52
N THR A 62 5.25 14.10 1.29
CA THR A 62 6.34 13.70 0.41
C THR A 62 6.21 14.44 -0.90
N ASP A 63 7.34 14.86 -1.47
CA ASP A 63 7.36 15.45 -2.81
C ASP A 63 8.66 15.14 -3.55
N GLY A 64 8.57 15.10 -4.87
CA GLY A 64 9.69 14.94 -5.79
C GLY A 64 9.73 16.09 -6.79
N LEU A 65 10.92 16.64 -7.03
CA LEU A 65 11.11 17.68 -8.03
C LEU A 65 12.09 17.23 -9.10
N LYS A 66 11.74 17.47 -10.36
CA LYS A 66 12.65 17.30 -11.49
C LYS A 66 12.65 18.55 -12.36
N THR A 67 13.84 19.10 -12.57
CA THR A 67 14.12 20.12 -13.59
C THR A 67 14.84 19.47 -14.78
N GLU A 68 15.29 20.26 -15.75
CA GLU A 68 16.06 19.73 -16.89
C GLU A 68 17.36 19.03 -16.46
N ASN A 69 18.03 19.56 -15.43
CA ASN A 69 19.38 19.16 -15.05
C ASN A 69 19.50 18.66 -13.62
N GLU A 70 18.48 18.82 -12.78
CA GLU A 70 18.55 18.48 -11.37
C GLU A 70 17.30 17.74 -10.92
N VAL A 71 17.47 16.90 -9.91
CA VAL A 71 16.39 16.11 -9.32
C VAL A 71 16.52 16.14 -7.80
N GLY A 72 15.43 16.43 -7.12
CA GLY A 72 15.31 16.47 -5.68
C GLY A 72 14.17 15.58 -5.21
N ALA A 73 14.30 15.07 -3.98
CA ALA A 73 13.23 14.37 -3.28
C ALA A 73 13.23 14.81 -1.82
N THR A 74 12.08 14.82 -1.18
CA THR A 74 11.97 15.23 0.21
C THR A 74 10.80 14.57 0.91
N PHE A 75 10.87 14.49 2.23
CA PHE A 75 9.67 14.39 3.05
C PHE A 75 9.72 15.42 4.18
N VAL A 76 8.53 15.83 4.63
CA VAL A 76 8.32 16.82 5.68
C VAL A 76 7.37 16.27 6.74
N ILE A 77 7.69 16.52 7.99
CA ILE A 77 6.83 16.27 9.16
C ILE A 77 6.55 17.62 9.83
N PRO A 78 5.48 18.33 9.44
CA PRO A 78 5.26 19.73 9.83
C PRO A 78 5.23 19.93 11.35
N ASN A 79 4.52 19.05 12.07
CA ASN A 79 4.36 19.14 13.52
C ASN A 79 5.68 18.99 14.28
N SER A 80 6.65 18.27 13.71
CA SER A 80 7.99 18.07 14.28
C SER A 80 9.02 19.03 13.70
N ARG A 81 8.66 19.86 12.71
CA ARG A 81 9.58 20.73 11.95
C ARG A 81 10.77 19.96 11.35
N ILE A 82 10.53 18.72 10.95
CA ILE A 82 11.53 17.86 10.30
C ILE A 82 11.33 17.94 8.80
N ALA A 83 12.41 18.14 8.06
CA ALA A 83 12.47 17.99 6.61
C ALA A 83 13.78 17.30 6.25
N GLU A 84 13.69 16.16 5.57
CA GLU A 84 14.87 15.49 5.01
C GLU A 84 14.87 15.63 3.50
N LYS A 85 15.98 16.14 2.98
CA LYS A 85 16.16 16.52 1.58
C LYS A 85 17.22 15.69 0.92
N TYR A 86 16.95 15.25 -0.30
CA TYR A 86 17.83 14.37 -1.05
C TYR A 86 18.08 14.93 -2.45
N LYS A 87 19.35 15.14 -2.78
CA LYS A 87 19.78 15.50 -4.14
C LYS A 87 20.07 14.23 -4.91
N LEU A 88 19.42 14.05 -6.05
CA LEU A 88 19.49 12.84 -6.85
C LEU A 88 20.23 13.08 -8.16
N HIS A 89 20.70 11.99 -8.76
CA HIS A 89 21.36 12.05 -10.06
C HIS A 89 20.39 12.62 -11.13
N PRO A 90 20.82 13.52 -12.04
CA PRO A 90 19.96 14.17 -13.05
C PRO A 90 19.14 13.21 -13.95
N ARG A 91 19.70 12.03 -14.21
CA ARG A 91 19.04 10.93 -14.95
C ARG A 91 17.84 10.30 -14.23
N THR A 92 17.66 10.53 -12.94
CA THR A 92 16.51 10.03 -12.16
C THR A 92 15.21 10.61 -12.72
N SER A 93 14.18 9.77 -12.89
CA SER A 93 12.86 10.22 -13.32
C SER A 93 12.09 10.88 -12.18
N ILE A 94 11.11 11.73 -12.52
CA ILE A 94 10.19 12.31 -11.52
C ILE A 94 9.51 11.21 -10.68
N PHE A 95 9.06 10.13 -11.33
CA PHE A 95 8.47 8.99 -10.63
C PHE A 95 9.42 8.36 -9.60
N GLN A 96 10.70 8.21 -9.92
CA GLN A 96 11.68 7.66 -8.98
C GLN A 96 11.97 8.62 -7.83
N ALA A 97 11.96 9.93 -8.06
CA ALA A 97 12.13 10.93 -7.01
C ALA A 97 10.98 10.89 -6.01
N GLU A 98 9.74 10.90 -6.50
CA GLU A 98 8.51 10.75 -5.69
C GLU A 98 8.50 9.46 -4.88
N LEU A 99 8.90 8.35 -5.53
CA LEU A 99 8.95 7.05 -4.88
C LEU A 99 10.03 7.00 -3.80
N LEU A 100 11.18 7.66 -4.02
CA LEU A 100 12.24 7.77 -3.01
C LEU A 100 11.77 8.60 -1.82
N ALA A 101 11.12 9.74 -2.07
CA ALA A 101 10.54 10.57 -1.02
C ALA A 101 9.59 9.74 -0.13
N LEU A 102 8.71 8.94 -0.73
CA LEU A 102 7.83 8.02 -0.01
C LEU A 102 8.60 6.93 0.75
N ASN A 103 9.61 6.32 0.13
CA ASN A 103 10.43 5.32 0.81
C ASN A 103 11.13 5.89 2.04
N LYS A 104 11.68 7.09 1.95
CA LYS A 104 12.34 7.79 3.05
C LYS A 104 11.37 8.21 4.15
N ALA A 105 10.18 8.68 3.78
CA ALA A 105 9.10 8.94 4.72
C ALA A 105 8.70 7.69 5.53
N ALA A 106 8.71 6.50 4.91
CA ALA A 106 8.42 5.24 5.59
C ALA A 106 9.61 4.69 6.40
N GLU A 107 10.85 4.92 5.94
CA GLU A 107 12.07 4.52 6.64
C GLU A 107 12.29 5.34 7.92
N HIS A 108 11.95 6.62 7.89
CA HIS A 108 12.24 7.54 8.98
C HIS A 108 11.63 7.12 10.34
N PRO A 109 10.34 6.73 10.46
CA PRO A 109 9.78 6.22 11.71
C PRO A 109 10.33 4.87 12.18
N ILE A 110 10.96 4.08 11.30
CA ILE A 110 11.63 2.84 11.70
C ILE A 110 12.92 3.16 12.47
N GLN A 111 13.64 4.18 11.99
CA GLN A 111 14.91 4.63 12.56
C GLN A 111 14.73 5.54 13.78
N HIS A 112 13.59 6.23 13.89
CA HIS A 112 13.31 7.20 14.94
C HIS A 112 12.10 6.77 15.76
N ARG A 113 12.22 6.81 17.09
CA ARG A 113 11.10 6.47 17.99
C ARG A 113 10.19 7.67 18.17
N TYR A 114 8.93 7.50 17.78
CA TYR A 114 7.86 8.46 18.04
C TYR A 114 7.00 8.00 19.21
N GLY A 115 6.33 8.95 19.89
CA GLY A 115 5.32 8.63 20.90
C GLY A 115 4.01 8.06 20.34
N CYS A 116 3.88 8.03 19.01
CA CYS A 116 2.74 7.50 18.27
C CYS A 116 3.20 6.42 17.28
N ASN A 117 2.31 5.44 17.02
CA ASN A 117 2.53 4.36 16.05
C ASN A 117 1.52 4.44 14.89
N ALA A 118 1.06 5.64 14.54
CA ALA A 118 0.08 5.86 13.49
C ALA A 118 0.57 6.97 12.56
N PHE A 119 0.67 6.68 11.26
CA PHE A 119 1.30 7.55 10.27
C PHE A 119 0.36 7.80 9.10
N LEU A 120 0.11 9.08 8.82
CA LEU A 120 -0.63 9.55 7.66
C LEU A 120 0.38 10.11 6.66
N ILE A 121 0.78 9.29 5.69
CA ILE A 121 1.73 9.69 4.65
C ILE A 121 0.93 10.23 3.46
N CYS A 122 1.16 11.49 3.11
CA CYS A 122 0.48 12.20 2.05
C CYS A 122 1.43 12.42 0.87
N THR A 123 0.96 12.10 -0.33
CA THR A 123 1.67 12.34 -1.60
C THR A 123 0.69 12.84 -2.64
N ASP A 124 1.12 13.73 -3.52
CA ASP A 124 0.33 14.12 -4.69
C ASP A 124 0.64 13.30 -5.96
N SER A 125 1.58 12.37 -5.86
CA SER A 125 1.98 11.48 -6.94
C SER A 125 1.00 10.32 -7.14
N LYS A 126 0.00 10.52 -8.01
CA LYS A 126 -0.92 9.44 -8.43
C LYS A 126 -0.20 8.22 -8.99
N SER A 127 0.94 8.43 -9.65
CA SER A 127 1.72 7.36 -10.26
C SER A 127 2.35 6.45 -9.21
N VAL A 128 2.89 6.99 -8.12
CA VAL A 128 3.41 6.23 -6.97
C VAL A 128 2.29 5.46 -6.29
N VAL A 129 1.17 6.12 -6.00
CA VAL A 129 0.00 5.47 -5.37
C VAL A 129 -0.53 4.32 -6.24
N SER A 130 -0.61 4.54 -7.56
CA SER A 130 -1.03 3.51 -8.51
C SER A 130 -0.04 2.35 -8.59
N ALA A 131 1.28 2.62 -8.56
CA ALA A 131 2.30 1.58 -8.60
C ALA A 131 2.23 0.66 -7.39
N LEU A 132 2.05 1.22 -6.19
CA LEU A 132 1.92 0.45 -4.95
C LEU A 132 0.60 -0.34 -4.88
N LYS A 133 -0.53 0.25 -5.31
CA LYS A 133 -1.80 -0.49 -5.45
C LYS A 133 -1.70 -1.68 -6.41
N ASN A 134 -0.81 -1.60 -7.39
CA ASN A 134 -0.59 -2.63 -8.40
C ASN A 134 0.70 -3.43 -8.15
N ILE A 135 1.12 -3.61 -6.89
CA ILE A 135 2.35 -4.30 -6.50
C ILE A 135 2.47 -5.75 -7.02
N HIS A 136 1.35 -6.36 -7.41
CA HIS A 136 1.32 -7.72 -7.97
C HIS A 136 1.26 -7.77 -9.50
N ALA A 137 1.38 -6.62 -10.18
CA ALA A 137 1.44 -6.56 -11.64
C ALA A 137 2.72 -7.22 -12.18
N LYS A 138 2.70 -7.63 -13.46
CA LYS A 138 3.83 -8.34 -14.08
C LYS A 138 5.11 -7.48 -14.16
N ASN A 139 4.97 -6.16 -14.25
CA ASN A 139 6.05 -5.22 -14.58
C ASN A 139 6.39 -4.26 -13.44
N VAL A 140 6.23 -4.68 -12.19
CA VAL A 140 6.62 -3.86 -11.02
C VAL A 140 8.13 -3.70 -10.97
N THR A 141 8.59 -2.46 -10.74
CA THR A 141 10.03 -2.17 -10.66
C THR A 141 10.59 -2.54 -9.28
N ARG A 142 11.92 -2.65 -9.21
CA ARG A 142 12.65 -2.97 -7.97
C ARG A 142 12.38 -1.94 -6.87
N GLU A 143 12.36 -0.67 -7.21
CA GLU A 143 12.21 0.45 -6.29
C GLU A 143 10.82 0.47 -5.66
N VAL A 144 9.79 0.07 -6.43
CA VAL A 144 8.42 -0.04 -5.93
C VAL A 144 8.32 -1.17 -4.91
N LEU A 145 8.97 -2.31 -5.16
CA LEU A 145 9.03 -3.42 -4.21
C LEU A 145 9.73 -3.04 -2.92
N ILE A 146 10.87 -2.35 -3.00
CA ILE A 146 11.60 -1.87 -1.81
C ILE A 146 10.72 -0.94 -0.99
N THR A 147 10.07 0.01 -1.65
CA THR A 147 9.16 0.95 -0.98
C THR A 147 8.02 0.23 -0.28
N TYR A 148 7.40 -0.73 -0.96
CA TYR A 148 6.35 -1.56 -0.39
C TYR A 148 6.83 -2.40 0.81
N GLU A 149 8.01 -3.01 0.72
CA GLU A 149 8.61 -3.77 1.83
C GLU A 149 8.96 -2.88 3.03
N THR A 150 9.48 -1.67 2.80
CA THR A 150 9.73 -0.69 3.87
C THR A 150 8.45 -0.32 4.60
N ILE A 151 7.36 -0.05 3.88
CA ILE A 151 6.07 0.26 4.50
C ILE A 151 5.53 -0.95 5.27
N ASN A 152 5.62 -2.16 4.71
CA ASN A 152 5.17 -3.37 5.41
C ASN A 152 5.99 -3.65 6.67
N LYS A 153 7.31 -3.39 6.66
CA LYS A 153 8.13 -3.49 7.86
C LYS A 153 7.62 -2.58 8.96
N LEU A 154 7.30 -1.32 8.65
CA LEU A 154 6.74 -0.37 9.62
C LEU A 154 5.41 -0.88 10.20
N ILE A 155 4.57 -1.49 9.37
CA ILE A 155 3.30 -2.09 9.81
C ILE A 155 3.51 -3.34 10.65
N ASP A 156 4.46 -4.21 10.27
CA ASP A 156 4.79 -5.43 11.00
C ASP A 156 5.39 -5.12 12.38
N GLU A 157 6.02 -3.95 12.56
CA GLU A 157 6.45 -3.40 13.86
C GLU A 157 5.28 -2.84 14.69
N GLY A 158 4.03 -2.99 14.23
CA GLY A 158 2.81 -2.63 14.97
C GLY A 158 2.25 -1.25 14.62
N SER A 159 2.73 -0.61 13.55
CA SER A 159 2.24 0.70 13.15
C SER A 159 0.98 0.63 12.28
N SER A 160 0.11 1.63 12.41
CA SER A 160 -0.93 1.90 11.43
C SER A 160 -0.40 2.89 10.39
N VAL A 161 -0.45 2.53 9.11
CA VAL A 161 0.05 3.38 8.02
C VAL A 161 -1.05 3.60 7.00
N VAL A 162 -1.29 4.86 6.68
CA VAL A 162 -2.22 5.30 5.63
C VAL A 162 -1.43 6.06 4.57
N LEU A 163 -1.55 5.64 3.32
CA LEU A 163 -1.06 6.38 2.17
C LEU A 163 -2.23 7.15 1.54
N HIS A 164 -2.23 8.47 1.72
CA HIS A 164 -3.28 9.32 1.23
C HIS A 164 -2.81 10.11 0.01
N TRP A 165 -3.47 9.92 -1.13
CA TRP A 165 -3.28 10.80 -2.26
C TRP A 165 -3.99 12.14 -2.02
N ILE A 166 -3.27 13.24 -2.19
CA ILE A 166 -3.82 14.60 -2.13
C ILE A 166 -3.54 15.33 -3.44
N PRO A 167 -4.34 16.33 -3.83
CA PRO A 167 -4.05 17.09 -5.05
C PRO A 167 -2.95 18.12 -4.78
N GLY A 168 -1.91 18.12 -5.61
CA GLY A 168 -0.79 19.06 -5.55
C GLY A 168 -1.19 20.50 -5.86
N HIS A 169 -0.50 21.45 -5.23
CA HIS A 169 -0.69 22.90 -5.40
C HIS A 169 -2.13 23.40 -5.16
N ARG A 170 -2.77 22.92 -4.09
CA ARG A 170 -4.17 23.26 -3.74
C ARG A 170 -4.34 23.91 -2.36
N GLY A 171 -3.31 24.52 -1.77
CA GLY A 171 -3.44 25.18 -0.47
C GLY A 171 -3.29 24.25 0.74
N ILE A 172 -2.88 22.99 0.54
CA ILE A 172 -2.61 22.07 1.66
C ILE A 172 -1.22 22.40 2.19
N GLU A 173 -1.16 23.06 3.35
CA GLU A 173 0.08 23.58 3.95
C GLU A 173 1.22 22.55 3.99
N GLY A 174 0.94 21.32 4.41
CA GLY A 174 1.95 20.26 4.46
C GLY A 174 2.49 19.85 3.08
N ASN A 175 1.66 19.87 2.04
CA ASN A 175 2.10 19.62 0.67
C ASN A 175 2.92 20.79 0.14
N GLU A 176 2.49 22.02 0.38
CA GLU A 176 3.21 23.22 -0.06
C GLU A 176 4.59 23.32 0.61
N ALA A 177 4.69 22.89 1.87
CA ALA A 177 5.97 22.73 2.56
C ALA A 177 6.86 21.67 1.89
N ALA A 178 6.30 20.51 1.52
CA ALA A 178 7.05 19.49 0.77
C ALA A 178 7.53 20.01 -0.59
N ASP A 179 6.66 20.69 -1.36
CA ASP A 179 7.01 21.33 -2.64
C ASP A 179 8.19 22.31 -2.50
N GLN A 180 8.21 23.06 -1.39
CA GLN A 180 9.26 24.03 -1.11
C GLN A 180 10.57 23.35 -0.70
N GLU A 181 10.52 22.31 0.13
CA GLU A 181 11.69 21.55 0.53
C GLU A 181 12.26 20.71 -0.64
N ALA A 182 11.44 20.28 -1.59
CA ALA A 182 11.89 19.58 -2.80
C ALA A 182 12.70 20.51 -3.72
N LYS A 183 12.32 21.79 -3.80
CA LYS A 183 13.11 22.84 -4.46
C LYS A 183 14.42 23.07 -3.74
N ASP A 184 14.38 23.17 -2.41
CA ASP A 184 15.58 23.36 -1.61
C ASP A 184 16.54 22.14 -1.69
N ALA A 185 16.00 20.94 -1.86
CA ALA A 185 16.78 19.71 -2.05
C ALA A 185 17.70 19.76 -3.28
N LEU A 186 17.38 20.57 -4.30
CA LEU A 186 18.26 20.75 -5.46
C LEU A 186 19.60 21.39 -5.07
N ALA A 187 19.62 22.30 -4.09
CA ALA A 187 20.84 22.98 -3.65
C ALA A 187 21.43 22.34 -2.37
N ASN A 188 20.56 21.99 -1.43
CA ASN A 188 20.92 21.65 -0.05
C ASN A 188 20.56 20.20 0.33
N GLY A 189 20.15 19.38 -0.65
CA GLY A 189 19.85 17.98 -0.42
C GLY A 189 21.11 17.15 -0.20
N THR A 190 21.02 16.15 0.68
CA THR A 190 22.08 15.16 0.82
C THR A 190 22.16 14.34 -0.46
N SER A 191 23.35 14.23 -1.06
CA SER A 191 23.54 13.41 -2.25
C SER A 191 23.24 11.95 -1.93
N VAL A 192 22.32 11.35 -2.68
CA VAL A 192 22.01 9.93 -2.58
C VAL A 192 22.56 9.24 -3.82
N GLU A 193 23.57 8.38 -3.64
CA GLU A 193 24.11 7.53 -4.70
C GLU A 193 23.12 6.39 -4.99
N GLU A 194 22.09 6.73 -5.78
CA GLU A 194 21.00 5.84 -6.24
C GLU A 194 20.17 5.20 -5.10
N PHE A 195 19.06 4.55 -5.46
CA PHE A 195 18.52 3.47 -4.63
C PHE A 195 19.60 2.38 -4.57
N ALA A 196 20.66 2.58 -3.78
CA ALA A 196 21.78 1.68 -3.70
C ALA A 196 21.21 0.27 -3.46
N PRO A 197 21.70 -0.74 -4.19
CA PRO A 197 21.15 -2.08 -4.14
C PRO A 197 21.46 -2.69 -2.79
N THR A 198 20.67 -2.36 -1.76
CA THR A 198 20.54 -3.24 -0.61
C THR A 198 20.01 -4.53 -1.18
N VAL A 199 20.87 -5.52 -1.13
CA VAL A 199 20.82 -6.77 -1.85
C VAL A 199 19.57 -7.55 -1.42
N ILE A 200 18.42 -7.25 -2.01
CA ILE A 200 17.44 -8.30 -2.28
C ILE A 200 18.09 -9.12 -3.39
N LYS A 201 18.97 -10.05 -3.02
CA LYS A 201 19.74 -10.99 -3.90
C LYS A 201 18.83 -11.86 -4.80
N ASN A 202 17.54 -11.58 -4.77
CA ASN A 202 16.45 -12.52 -4.77
C ASN A 202 15.14 -11.81 -5.16
N ILE A 203 15.14 -10.66 -5.84
CA ILE A 203 13.88 -10.02 -6.28
C ILE A 203 13.09 -10.97 -7.17
N ARG A 204 13.77 -11.67 -8.08
CA ARG A 204 13.12 -12.73 -8.87
C ARG A 204 12.57 -13.84 -7.98
N SER A 205 13.27 -14.25 -6.93
CA SER A 205 12.78 -15.31 -6.04
C SER A 205 11.69 -14.82 -5.08
N ALA A 206 11.71 -13.56 -4.63
CA ALA A 206 10.65 -12.93 -3.83
C ALA A 206 9.39 -12.72 -4.69
N MET A 207 9.54 -12.21 -5.92
CA MET A 207 8.46 -12.17 -6.91
C MET A 207 7.95 -13.58 -7.24
N GLN A 208 8.84 -14.56 -7.36
CA GLN A 208 8.46 -15.96 -7.60
C GLN A 208 7.75 -16.55 -6.39
N GLN A 209 8.21 -16.28 -5.16
CA GLN A 209 7.58 -16.73 -3.93
C GLN A 209 6.20 -16.10 -3.77
N MET A 210 6.05 -14.80 -4.04
CA MET A 210 4.75 -14.14 -4.08
C MET A 210 3.83 -14.73 -5.16
N ARG A 211 4.36 -15.03 -6.36
CA ARG A 211 3.61 -15.69 -7.44
C ARG A 211 3.21 -17.12 -7.08
N VAL A 212 4.11 -17.89 -6.47
CA VAL A 212 3.89 -19.28 -6.03
C VAL A 212 2.90 -19.32 -4.87
N ALA A 213 3.05 -18.46 -3.86
CA ALA A 213 2.12 -18.33 -2.75
C ALA A 213 0.72 -17.95 -3.26
N ARG A 214 0.64 -17.01 -4.22
CA ARG A 214 -0.62 -16.66 -4.89
C ARG A 214 -1.20 -17.82 -5.68
N ALA A 215 -0.39 -18.55 -6.45
CA ALA A 215 -0.84 -19.70 -7.25
C ALA A 215 -1.31 -20.87 -6.38
N GLN A 216 -0.56 -21.22 -5.33
CA GLN A 216 -0.93 -22.24 -4.36
C GLN A 216 -2.24 -21.89 -3.66
N HIS A 217 -2.43 -20.63 -3.28
CA HIS A 217 -3.68 -20.20 -2.68
C HIS A 217 -4.86 -20.24 -3.64
N ILE A 218 -4.69 -19.78 -4.89
CA ILE A 218 -5.71 -19.94 -5.93
C ILE A 218 -6.06 -21.43 -6.07
N GLN A 219 -5.06 -22.30 -6.08
CA GLN A 219 -5.27 -23.74 -6.12
C GLN A 219 -6.05 -24.23 -4.89
N ASP A 220 -5.67 -23.85 -3.67
CA ASP A 220 -6.35 -24.25 -2.43
C ASP A 220 -7.81 -23.77 -2.40
N VAL A 221 -8.09 -22.52 -2.81
CA VAL A 221 -9.45 -21.98 -2.92
C VAL A 221 -10.26 -22.76 -3.96
N THR A 222 -9.63 -23.09 -5.09
CA THR A 222 -10.30 -23.80 -6.18
C THR A 222 -10.55 -25.27 -5.82
N GLU A 223 -9.60 -25.95 -5.19
CA GLU A 223 -9.73 -27.33 -4.70
C GLU A 223 -10.77 -27.44 -3.59
N ASN A 224 -10.80 -26.50 -2.64
CA ASN A 224 -11.85 -26.41 -1.64
C ASN A 224 -13.23 -26.15 -2.28
N MET A 225 -13.30 -25.34 -3.33
CA MET A 225 -14.52 -25.12 -4.11
C MET A 225 -14.97 -26.38 -4.87
N PHE A 226 -14.05 -27.17 -5.42
CA PHE A 226 -14.35 -28.46 -6.05
C PHE A 226 -14.76 -29.53 -5.04
N ALA A 227 -14.17 -29.54 -3.85
CA ALA A 227 -14.58 -30.40 -2.75
C ALA A 227 -16.03 -30.10 -2.31
N LEU A 228 -16.42 -28.83 -2.28
CA LEU A 228 -17.81 -28.41 -2.06
C LEU A 228 -18.76 -28.93 -3.16
N LYS A 229 -18.35 -28.95 -4.43
CA LYS A 229 -19.14 -29.56 -5.52
C LYS A 229 -19.32 -31.07 -5.36
N LYS A 230 -18.33 -31.79 -4.80
CA LYS A 230 -18.40 -33.24 -4.56
C LYS A 230 -19.31 -33.60 -3.38
N THR A 231 -19.41 -32.72 -2.39
CA THR A 231 -20.46 -32.88 -1.37
C THR A 231 -21.82 -32.60 -2.03
N LYS A 232 -22.73 -33.58 -2.02
CA LYS A 232 -24.10 -33.49 -2.58
C LYS A 232 -25.00 -32.49 -1.82
N LEU A 233 -24.51 -31.29 -1.54
CA LEU A 233 -25.25 -30.20 -0.93
C LEU A 233 -26.06 -29.50 -2.01
N GLN A 234 -27.38 -29.53 -1.86
CA GLN A 234 -28.35 -28.87 -2.74
C GLN A 234 -27.95 -27.38 -2.90
N PRO A 235 -27.68 -26.90 -4.13
CA PRO A 235 -27.16 -25.54 -4.38
C PRO A 235 -28.03 -24.44 -3.76
N THR A 236 -29.34 -24.67 -3.69
CA THR A 236 -30.33 -23.76 -3.10
C THR A 236 -30.10 -23.46 -1.61
N LYS A 237 -29.54 -24.39 -0.84
CA LYS A 237 -29.21 -24.18 0.59
C LYS A 237 -27.91 -23.41 0.81
N ILE A 238 -27.04 -23.38 -0.20
CA ILE A 238 -25.78 -22.62 -0.18
C ILE A 238 -26.07 -21.16 -0.55
N TYR A 239 -26.84 -20.94 -1.63
CA TYR A 239 -27.17 -19.60 -2.10
C TYR A 239 -28.12 -18.82 -1.17
N SER A 240 -28.95 -19.51 -0.38
CA SER A 240 -29.85 -18.85 0.59
C SER A 240 -29.13 -18.19 1.77
N LYS A 241 -27.87 -18.57 2.02
CA LYS A 241 -27.03 -18.01 3.10
C LYS A 241 -26.03 -16.95 2.61
N LEU A 242 -26.00 -16.68 1.31
CA LEU A 242 -25.04 -15.77 0.69
C LEU A 242 -25.72 -14.46 0.29
N SER A 243 -25.01 -13.35 0.47
CA SER A 243 -25.49 -12.05 0.00
C SER A 243 -25.48 -11.99 -1.54
N ARG A 244 -26.36 -11.16 -2.12
CA ARG A 244 -26.46 -10.96 -3.57
C ARG A 244 -25.12 -10.58 -4.23
N LYS A 245 -24.25 -9.86 -3.50
CA LYS A 245 -22.89 -9.50 -3.95
C LYS A 245 -21.97 -10.73 -4.06
N GLN A 246 -22.03 -11.65 -3.09
CA GLN A 246 -21.25 -12.89 -3.09
C GLN A 246 -21.69 -13.84 -4.22
N ILE A 247 -23.00 -13.94 -4.46
CA ILE A 247 -23.54 -14.74 -5.57
C ILE A 247 -23.02 -14.21 -6.92
N ARG A 248 -23.00 -12.89 -7.10
CA ARG A 248 -22.48 -12.24 -8.32
C ARG A 248 -21.00 -12.54 -8.60
N ILE A 249 -20.18 -12.61 -7.56
CA ILE A 249 -18.75 -12.92 -7.66
C ILE A 249 -18.56 -14.40 -8.05
N ILE A 250 -19.31 -15.31 -7.41
CA ILE A 250 -19.28 -16.74 -7.75
C ILE A 250 -19.69 -16.96 -9.21
N PHE A 251 -20.75 -16.29 -9.68
CA PHE A 251 -21.18 -16.38 -11.08
C PHE A 251 -20.13 -15.85 -12.07
N ARG A 252 -19.43 -14.77 -11.73
CA ARG A 252 -18.34 -14.24 -12.59
C ARG A 252 -17.14 -15.18 -12.67
N LEU A 253 -16.87 -15.95 -11.62
CA LEU A 253 -15.79 -16.96 -11.60
C LEU A 253 -16.18 -18.29 -12.26
N HIS A 254 -17.48 -18.57 -12.44
CA HIS A 254 -17.98 -19.82 -13.04
C HIS A 254 -18.08 -19.80 -14.57
N PHE A 255 -18.14 -18.61 -15.18
CA PHE A 255 -18.48 -18.42 -16.60
C PHE A 255 -17.48 -17.53 -17.35
N GLN A 256 -16.18 -17.64 -17.05
CA GLN A 256 -15.09 -17.14 -17.90
C GLN A 256 -14.23 -18.30 -18.38
#